data_AF-A0A162UVM5-F1
#
_entry.id   AF-A0A162UVM5-F1
#
_cell.length_a   1.000
_cell.length_b   1.000
_cell.length_c   1.000
_cell.angle_alpha   90.00
_cell.angle_beta   90.00
_cell.angle_gamma   90.00
#
_symmetry.space_group_name_H-M   'P 1'
#
loop_
_entity.id
_entity.type
_entity.pdbx_description
1 polymer ?
#
loop_
_entity_poly.entity_id
_entity_poly.type
_entity_poly.pdbx_seq_one_letter_code
_entity_poly.pdbx_strand_id
1 'polypeptide(L)' 'MRSNIKEVFIGGKVGMKKQFDEARIIGLYEKYKTLQRTALSADCSPTTVKKILVKNGIELNTYKAPRLHIGSLKY' A
#
# COMPACT_ATOMS: atom_id res chain seq x y z
N MET A 1 -23.74 -4.98 -21.26
CA MET A 1 -23.22 -6.29 -20.83
C MET A 1 -21.77 -6.44 -21.30
N ARG A 2 -20.92 -6.97 -20.41
CA ARG A 2 -19.50 -7.39 -20.56
C ARG A 2 -18.42 -6.31 -20.78
N SER A 3 -17.82 -5.93 -19.65
CA SER A 3 -16.48 -5.36 -19.51
C SER A 3 -15.45 -6.17 -20.29
N ASN A 4 -14.66 -5.48 -21.12
CA ASN A 4 -13.62 -6.04 -21.97
C ASN A 4 -12.29 -6.06 -21.20
N ILE A 5 -12.06 -7.13 -20.44
CA ILE A 5 -10.74 -7.43 -19.88
C ILE A 5 -9.92 -8.10 -20.99
N LYS A 6 -9.06 -7.32 -21.62
CA LYS A 6 -8.01 -7.84 -22.50
C LYS A 6 -6.94 -8.46 -21.60
N GLU A 7 -7.01 -9.77 -21.44
CA GLU A 7 -5.92 -10.56 -20.89
C GLU A 7 -4.75 -10.49 -21.88
N VAL A 8 -3.69 -9.77 -21.50
CA VAL A 8 -2.43 -9.71 -22.25
C VAL A 8 -1.47 -10.70 -21.62
N PHE A 9 -1.31 -11.87 -22.26
CA PHE A 9 -0.27 -12.83 -21.97
C PHE A 9 0.93 -12.56 -22.87
N ILE A 10 2.10 -12.24 -22.29
CA ILE A 10 3.38 -12.22 -23.01
C ILE A 10 4.36 -13.10 -22.26
N GLY A 11 4.85 -14.13 -22.94
CA GLY A 11 5.86 -15.06 -22.46
C GLY A 11 7.23 -14.43 -22.26
N GLY A 12 7.92 -14.88 -21.21
CA GLY A 12 9.29 -14.52 -20.86
C GLY A 12 9.48 -14.59 -19.34
N LYS A 13 10.48 -15.34 -18.85
CA LYS A 13 10.86 -15.33 -17.43
C LYS A 13 11.49 -13.98 -17.09
N VAL A 14 10.66 -13.01 -16.75
CA VAL A 14 10.99 -11.76 -16.06
C VAL A 14 9.93 -11.63 -14.96
N GLY A 15 10.35 -11.61 -13.69
CA GLY A 15 9.49 -11.83 -12.52
C GLY A 15 8.10 -11.20 -12.64
N MET A 16 7.05 -12.02 -12.51
CA MET A 16 5.65 -11.64 -12.75
C MET A 16 5.28 -10.39 -11.94
N LYS A 17 5.15 -9.24 -12.61
CA LYS A 17 4.59 -8.03 -12.02
C LYS A 17 3.09 -8.25 -11.90
N LYS A 18 2.62 -8.70 -10.72
CA LYS A 18 1.19 -8.73 -10.43
C LYS A 18 0.66 -7.31 -10.63
N GLN A 19 -0.22 -7.13 -11.61
CA GLN A 19 -0.82 -5.83 -11.93
C GLN A 19 -1.79 -5.51 -10.80
N PHE A 20 -1.44 -4.55 -9.96
CA PHE A 20 -2.31 -4.03 -8.93
C PHE A 20 -3.10 -2.88 -9.50
N ASP A 21 -4.40 -2.86 -9.23
CA ASP A 21 -5.28 -1.77 -9.64
C ASP A 21 -4.99 -0.55 -8.75
N GLU A 22 -4.11 0.35 -9.23
CA GLU A 22 -3.60 1.50 -8.47
C GLU A 22 -4.76 2.43 -8.05
N ALA A 23 -5.75 2.63 -8.92
CA ALA A 23 -6.92 3.46 -8.65
C ALA A 23 -7.76 2.93 -7.48
N ARG A 24 -7.98 1.61 -7.43
CA ARG A 24 -8.68 0.98 -6.31
C ARG A 24 -7.92 1.17 -5.00
N ILE A 25 -6.59 1.05 -5.01
CA ILE A 25 -5.76 1.19 -3.80
C ILE A 25 -5.81 2.62 -3.27
N ILE A 26 -5.77 3.63 -4.15
CA ILE A 26 -5.87 5.04 -3.77
C ILE A 26 -7.23 5.32 -3.11
N GLY A 27 -8.34 4.90 -3.73
CA GLY A 27 -9.67 5.11 -3.15
C GLY A 27 -9.89 4.40 -1.80
N LEU A 28 -9.30 3.21 -1.63
CA LEU A 28 -9.31 2.51 -0.34
C LEU A 28 -8.45 3.25 0.71
N TYR A 29 -7.31 3.81 0.30
CA TYR A 29 -6.47 4.61 1.20
C TYR A 29 -7.17 5.89 1.67
N GLU A 30 -7.88 6.59 0.78
CA GLU A 30 -8.68 7.76 1.16
C GLU A 30 -9.78 7.41 2.17
N LYS A 31 -10.42 6.24 2.01
CA LYS A 31 -11.48 5.76 2.91
C LYS A 31 -10.96 5.37 4.30
N TYR A 32 -9.86 4.61 4.35
CA TYR A 32 -9.38 4.01 5.61
C TYR A 32 -8.27 4.81 6.30
N LYS A 33 -7.58 5.71 5.58
CA LYS A 33 -6.40 6.48 6.03
C LYS A 33 -5.29 5.62 6.66
N THR A 34 -5.31 4.32 6.42
CA THR A 34 -4.43 3.34 7.06
C THR A 34 -3.89 2.34 6.04
N LEU A 35 -2.58 2.16 6.02
CA LEU A 35 -1.88 1.26 5.10
C LEU A 35 -2.30 -0.20 5.30
N GLN A 36 -2.36 -0.66 6.54
CA GLN A 36 -2.67 -2.06 6.86
C GLN A 36 -4.08 -2.46 6.42
N ARG A 37 -5.07 -1.59 6.67
CA ARG A 37 -6.47 -1.86 6.32
C ARG A 37 -6.71 -1.79 4.81
N THR A 38 -5.99 -0.89 4.13
CA THR A 38 -5.98 -0.78 2.67
C THR A 38 -5.37 -2.05 2.06
N ALA A 39 -4.23 -2.50 2.58
CA ALA A 39 -3.54 -3.73 2.18
C ALA A 39 -4.44 -4.97 2.33
N LEU A 40 -5.11 -5.13 3.49
CA LEU A 40 -6.08 -6.20 3.74
C LEU A 40 -7.25 -6.17 2.75
N SER A 41 -7.79 -4.98 2.44
CA SER A 41 -8.94 -4.83 1.54
C SER A 41 -8.59 -4.98 0.05
N ALA A 42 -7.31 -4.78 -0.29
CA ALA A 42 -6.77 -4.88 -1.64
C ALA A 42 -5.96 -6.17 -1.87
N ASP A 43 -5.96 -7.11 -0.90
CA ASP A 43 -5.25 -8.38 -0.94
C ASP A 43 -3.77 -8.25 -1.36
N CYS A 44 -3.10 -7.25 -0.81
CA CYS A 44 -1.71 -6.95 -1.13
C CYS A 44 -0.89 -6.59 0.10
N SER A 45 0.43 -6.78 0.02
CA SER A 45 1.31 -6.44 1.13
C SER A 45 1.32 -4.93 1.40
N PRO A 46 1.40 -4.48 2.67
CA PRO A 46 1.47 -3.06 3.02
C PRO A 46 2.66 -2.35 2.37
N THR A 47 3.76 -3.08 2.12
CA THR A 47 4.92 -2.61 1.38
C THR A 47 4.59 -2.25 -0.07
N THR A 48 3.71 -3.01 -0.72
CA THR A 48 3.24 -2.77 -2.09
C THR A 48 2.34 -1.55 -2.14
N VAL A 49 1.40 -1.44 -1.20
CA VAL A 49 0.55 -0.25 -1.05
C VAL A 49 1.41 1.00 -0.85
N LYS A 50 2.43 0.93 0.02
CA LYS A 50 3.39 2.03 0.23
C LYS A 50 4.11 2.43 -1.07
N LYS A 51 4.60 1.47 -1.85
CA LYS A 51 5.26 1.76 -3.14
C LYS A 51 4.31 2.44 -4.13
N ILE A 52 3.06 1.99 -4.22
CA ILE A 52 2.04 2.56 -5.12
C ILE A 52 1.68 3.99 -4.69
N LEU A 53 1.47 4.23 -3.39
CA LEU A 53 1.16 5.56 -2.86
C LEU A 53 2.32 6.53 -3.09
N VAL A 54 3.57 6.13 -2.81
CA VAL A 54 4.77 6.94 -3.07
C VAL A 54 4.95 7.23 -4.56
N LYS A 55 4.73 6.23 -5.43
CA LYS A 55 4.78 6.40 -6.90
C LYS A 55 3.75 7.42 -7.40
N ASN A 56 2.58 7.49 -6.75
CA ASN A 56 1.52 8.46 -7.06
C ASN A 56 1.66 9.79 -6.29
N GLY A 57 2.75 10.01 -5.54
CA GLY A 57 3.00 11.26 -4.82
C GLY A 57 2.20 11.44 -3.52
N ILE A 58 1.58 10.38 -2.99
CA ILE A 58 0.82 10.43 -1.74
C ILE A 58 1.79 10.22 -0.58
N GLU A 59 2.05 11.29 0.18
CA GLU A 59 2.94 11.25 1.33
C GLU A 59 2.32 10.45 2.48
N LEU A 60 3.06 9.44 2.93
CA LEU A 60 2.67 8.63 4.08
C LEU A 60 3.14 9.33 5.35
N ASN A 61 2.20 9.91 6.08
CA ASN A 61 2.51 10.54 7.36
C ASN A 61 2.89 9.45 8.37
N THR A 62 4.20 9.24 8.52
CA THR A 62 4.73 8.22 9.41
C THR A 62 4.70 8.82 10.81
N TYR A 63 3.82 8.30 11.67
CA TYR A 63 3.78 8.72 13.07
C TYR A 63 5.12 8.44 13.74
N LYS A 64 5.82 9.50 14.14
CA LYS A 64 7.09 9.42 14.84
C LYS A 64 6.79 9.43 16.34
N ALA A 65 6.87 8.27 16.98
CA ALA A 65 6.68 8.18 18.42
C ALA A 65 7.70 9.08 19.15
N PRO A 66 7.28 9.88 20.15
CA PRO A 66 8.20 10.63 20.97
C PRO A 66 9.15 9.67 21.69
N ARG A 67 10.43 10.02 21.78
CA ARG A 67 11.41 9.22 22.53
C ARG A 67 11.05 9.32 24.01
N LEU A 68 10.55 8.22 24.57
CA LEU A 68 10.39 8.09 26.02
C LEU A 68 11.80 8.11 26.64
N HIS A 69 12.17 9.22 27.27
CA HIS A 69 13.35 9.28 28.12
C HIS A 69 13.05 8.50 29.40
N ILE A 70 13.41 7.21 29.42
CA ILE A 70 13.29 6.31 30.58
C ILE A 70 14.38 6.61 31.64
N GLY A 71 14.65 7.89 31.90
CA GLY A 71 15.78 8.33 32.73
C GLY A 71 15.47 8.55 34.20
N SER A 72 14.23 8.38 34.66
CA SER A 72 13.86 8.80 36.02
C SER A 72 12.74 7.99 36.68
N LEU A 73 12.69 6.68 36.44
CA LEU A 73 12.00 5.77 37.36
C LEU A 73 12.99 5.43 38.48
N LYS A 74 13.04 6.32 39.47
CA LYS A 74 13.78 6.09 40.72
C LYS A 74 12.85 5.28 41.63
N TYR A 75 13.09 3.98 41.71
CA TYR A 75 12.53 3.11 42.74
C TYR A 75 13.24 3.34 44.08
#